data_AF-A0A1G1V3K6-F1
#
_entry.id   AF-A0A1G1V3K6-F1
#
_cell.length_a   1.000
_cell.length_b   1.000
_cell.length_c   1.000
_cell.angle_alpha   90.00
_cell.angle_beta   90.00
_cell.angle_gamma   90.00
#
_symmetry.space_group_name_H-M   'P 1'
#
loop_
_entity.id
_entity.type
_entity.pdbx_description
1 polymer ?
#
loop_
_entity_poly.entity_id
_entity_poly.type
_entity_poly.pdbx_seq_one_letter_code
_entity_poly.pdbx_strand_id
1 'polypeptide(L)'
;MPILISTTEARTRFAEITNKVQYLGEEFIVEKQGKPVVLITRAPKKKAVKKKDLSPGLKFLEELTTFHMKGGPKDLAKNHDKYTWE
;
A
#
# COMPACT_ATOMS: atom_id res chain seq x y z
N MET A 1 -8.14 -25.09 -6.38
CA MET A 1 -7.08 -25.23 -7.41
C MET A 1 -7.16 -24.00 -8.30
N PRO A 2 -6.03 -23.37 -8.66
CA PRO A 2 -6.02 -22.16 -9.46
C PRO A 2 -6.47 -22.45 -10.90
N ILE A 3 -7.27 -21.54 -11.46
CA ILE A 3 -7.83 -21.63 -12.81
C ILE A 3 -6.82 -21.03 -13.80
N LEU A 4 -6.52 -21.75 -14.88
CA LEU A 4 -5.59 -21.29 -15.91
C LEU A 4 -6.33 -20.47 -16.96
N ILE A 5 -5.83 -19.26 -17.24
CA ILE A 5 -6.41 -18.36 -18.24
C ILE A 5 -5.32 -17.76 -19.12
N SER A 6 -5.67 -17.44 -20.37
CA SER A 6 -4.73 -16.77 -21.27
C SER A 6 -4.54 -15.30 -20.90
N THR A 7 -3.43 -14.71 -21.35
CA THR A 7 -3.16 -13.27 -21.19
C THR A 7 -4.23 -12.40 -21.88
N THR A 8 -4.78 -12.87 -23.00
CA THR A 8 -5.88 -12.19 -23.70
C THR A 8 -7.16 -12.22 -22.90
N GLU A 9 -7.51 -13.38 -22.33
CA GLU A 9 -8.72 -13.51 -21.52
C GLU A 9 -8.62 -12.72 -20.21
N ALA A 10 -7.46 -12.74 -19.56
CA ALA A 10 -7.17 -11.94 -18.37
C ALA A 10 -7.35 -10.45 -18.63
N ARG A 11 -6.94 -9.96 -19.82
CA ARG A 11 -7.12 -8.56 -20.23
C ARG A 11 -8.59 -8.22 -20.48
N THR A 12 -9.31 -9.06 -21.21
CA THR A 12 -10.70 -8.80 -21.61
C THR A 12 -11.66 -8.85 -20.42
N ARG A 13 -11.44 -9.79 -19.48
CA ARG A 13 -12.35 -10.07 -18.36
C ARG A 13 -11.76 -9.67 -17.01
N PHE A 14 -10.81 -8.73 -17.00
CA PHE A 14 -10.06 -8.37 -15.78
C PHE A 14 -10.97 -8.02 -14.61
N ALA A 15 -11.99 -7.18 -14.83
CA ALA A 15 -12.93 -6.77 -13.79
C ALA A 15 -13.71 -7.96 -13.20
N GLU A 16 -14.18 -8.89 -14.04
CA GLU A 16 -14.89 -10.08 -13.60
C GLU A 16 -13.99 -11.00 -12.78
N ILE A 17 -12.76 -11.22 -13.24
CA ILE A 17 -11.74 -12.01 -12.54
C ILE A 17 -11.46 -11.41 -11.17
N THR A 18 -11.25 -10.09 -11.08
CA THR A 18 -11.00 -9.44 -9.78
C THR A 18 -12.17 -9.57 -8.82
N ASN A 19 -13.41 -9.53 -9.31
CA ASN A 19 -14.59 -9.74 -8.47
C ASN A 19 -14.66 -11.18 -7.95
N LYS A 20 -14.41 -12.18 -8.80
CA LYS A 20 -14.37 -13.59 -8.39
C LYS A 20 -13.28 -13.84 -7.34
N VAL A 21 -12.08 -13.29 -7.56
CA VAL A 21 -10.97 -13.39 -6.61
C VAL A 21 -11.32 -12.73 -5.27
N GLN A 22 -11.92 -11.55 -5.29
CA GLN A 22 -12.21 -10.80 -4.07
C GLN A 22 -13.38 -11.38 -3.25
N TYR A 23 -14.44 -11.83 -3.93
CA TYR A 23 -15.71 -12.20 -3.29
C TYR A 23 -15.92 -13.71 -3.20
N LEU A 24 -15.44 -14.49 -4.18
CA LEU A 24 -15.56 -15.95 -4.20
C LEU A 24 -14.29 -16.66 -3.71
N GLY A 25 -13.17 -15.92 -3.59
CA GLY A 25 -11.89 -16.49 -3.16
C GLY A 25 -11.24 -17.39 -4.20
N GLU A 26 -11.62 -17.22 -5.47
CA GLU A 26 -10.98 -17.92 -6.59
C GLU A 26 -9.56 -17.43 -6.82
N GLU A 27 -8.73 -18.26 -7.46
CA GLU A 27 -7.36 -17.93 -7.85
C GLU A 27 -7.16 -18.22 -9.32
N PHE A 28 -6.47 -17.32 -10.02
CA PHE A 28 -6.23 -17.44 -11.45
C PHE A 28 -4.75 -17.36 -11.78
N ILE A 29 -4.25 -18.32 -12.55
CA ILE A 29 -2.91 -18.25 -13.13
C ILE A 29 -3.07 -17.81 -14.58
N VAL A 30 -2.47 -16.66 -14.90
CA VAL A 30 -2.40 -16.15 -16.26
C VAL A 30 -1.21 -16.79 -16.96
N GLU A 31 -1.48 -17.35 -18.13
CA GLU A 31 -0.47 -17.94 -19.00
C GLU A 31 -0.25 -17.10 -20.27
N LYS A 32 0.97 -17.16 -20.77
CA LYS A 32 1.34 -16.64 -22.09
C LYS A 32 2.18 -17.71 -22.79
N GLN A 33 1.72 -18.18 -23.95
CA GLN A 33 2.40 -19.23 -24.72
C GLN A 33 2.67 -20.51 -23.89
N GLY A 34 1.68 -20.94 -23.10
CA GLY A 34 1.79 -22.15 -22.26
C GLY A 34 2.75 -22.03 -21.06
N LYS A 35 3.18 -20.80 -20.72
CA LYS A 35 3.99 -20.52 -19.54
C LYS A 35 3.20 -19.66 -18.56
N PRO A 36 3.14 -20.01 -17.27
CA PRO A 36 2.52 -19.18 -16.24
C PRO A 36 3.36 -17.92 -16.03
N VAL A 37 2.70 -16.76 -16.03
CA VAL A 37 3.36 -15.45 -15.91
C VAL A 37 2.87 -14.62 -14.73
N VAL A 38 1.60 -14.77 -14.33
CA VAL A 38 1.00 -13.97 -13.24
C VAL A 38 0.04 -14.84 -12.44
N LEU A 39 0.06 -14.70 -11.11
CA LEU A 39 -0.98 -15.22 -10.22
C LEU A 39 -1.87 -14.06 -9.76
N ILE A 40 -3.17 -14.17 -10.00
CA ILE A 40 -4.19 -13.25 -9.48
C ILE A 40 -4.85 -13.96 -8.29
N THR A 41 -4.57 -13.47 -7.10
CA THR A 41 -5.13 -13.96 -5.83
C THR A 41 -5.53 -12.78 -4.95
N ARG A 42 -6.24 -13.06 -3.86
CA ARG A 42 -6.72 -12.02 -2.95
C ARG A 42 -5.54 -11.35 -2.26
N ALA A 43 -5.52 -10.02 -2.30
CA ALA A 43 -4.54 -9.27 -1.55
C ALA A 43 -4.72 -9.54 -0.04
N PRO A 44 -3.65 -9.88 0.70
CA PRO A 44 -3.75 -10.02 2.14
C PRO A 44 -4.21 -8.69 2.73
N LYS A 45 -5.12 -8.73 3.71
CA LYS A 45 -5.51 -7.52 4.44
C LYS A 45 -4.24 -6.93 5.05
N LYS A 46 -3.75 -5.81 4.51
CA LYS A 46 -2.75 -4.99 5.18
C LYS A 46 -3.38 -4.56 6.49
N LYS A 47 -2.91 -5.10 7.62
CA LYS A 47 -3.25 -4.53 8.92
C LYS A 47 -2.71 -3.11 8.88
N ALA A 48 -3.58 -2.12 9.09
CA ALA A 48 -3.12 -0.76 9.31
C ALA A 48 -2.09 -0.82 10.44
N VAL A 49 -0.89 -0.31 10.20
CA VAL A 49 0.15 -0.21 11.23
C VAL A 49 -0.46 0.64 12.33
N LYS A 50 -0.70 0.03 13.50
CA LYS A 50 -1.26 0.76 14.63
C LYS A 50 -0.23 1.78 15.07
N LYS A 51 -0.67 2.97 15.50
CA LYS A 51 0.21 4.04 16.01
C LYS A 51 1.17 3.59 17.12
N LYS A 52 0.84 2.50 17.83
CA LYS A 52 1.68 1.90 18.86
C LYS A 52 2.91 1.14 18.34
N ASP A 53 2.92 0.72 17.08
CA ASP A 53 3.96 -0.13 16.49
C ASP A 53 4.95 0.65 15.61
N LEU A 54 4.92 1.99 15.61
CA LEU A 54 5.89 2.77 14.85
C LEU A 54 7.28 2.73 15.49
N SER A 55 8.29 2.47 14.65
CA SER A 55 9.69 2.59 15.04
C SER A 55 10.02 4.00 15.55
N PRO A 56 11.06 4.18 16.39
CA PRO A 56 11.41 5.47 16.98
C PRO A 56 11.56 6.60 15.95
N GLY A 57 12.17 6.34 14.79
CA GLY A 57 12.34 7.35 13.73
C GLY A 57 11.03 7.78 13.07
N LEU A 58 10.03 6.89 13.00
CA LEU A 58 8.72 7.22 12.46
C LEU A 58 7.85 7.99 13.46
N LYS A 59 8.05 7.81 14.76
CA LYS A 59 7.39 8.62 15.80
C LYS A 59 7.80 10.08 15.73
N PHE A 60 9.09 10.33 15.51
CA PHE A 60 9.61 11.68 15.28
C PHE A 60 8.93 12.35 14.08
N LEU A 61 8.79 11.63 12.96
CA LEU A 61 8.09 12.16 11.78
C LEU A 61 6.60 12.45 12.06
N GLU A 62 5.93 11.60 12.86
CA GLU A 62 4.55 11.85 13.31
C GLU A 62 4.46 13.10 14.19
N GLU A 63 5.37 13.28 15.15
CA GLU A 63 5.45 14.48 15.98
C GLU A 63 5.62 15.75 15.15
N LEU A 64 6.50 15.73 14.14
CA LEU A 64 6.72 16.85 13.23
C LEU A 64 5.45 17.28 12.47
N THR A 65 4.53 16.35 12.18
CA THR A 65 3.26 16.70 11.53
C THR A 65 2.32 17.51 12.43
N THR A 66 2.43 17.35 13.75
CA THR A 66 1.62 18.12 14.72
C THR A 66 1.97 19.60 14.68
N PHE A 67 3.23 19.94 14.40
CA PHE A 67 3.73 21.31 14.42
C PHE A 67 3.32 22.17 13.20
N HIS A 68 2.54 21.64 12.23
CA HIS A 68 1.99 22.38 11.07
C HIS A 68 2.98 23.37 10.43
N MET A 69 4.25 22.97 10.28
CA MET A 69 5.31 23.89 9.87
C MET A 69 5.10 24.39 8.43
N LYS A 70 4.95 25.70 8.26
CA LYS A 70 4.86 26.35 6.94
C LYS A 70 6.26 26.76 6.48
N GLY A 71 7.10 25.78 6.12
CA GLY A 71 8.40 26.09 5.48
C GLY A 71 9.58 25.15 5.78
N GLY A 72 9.37 24.06 6.52
CA GLY A 72 10.39 23.03 6.72
C GLY A 72 11.66 23.54 7.44
N PRO A 73 12.87 23.05 7.10
CA PRO A 73 14.10 23.32 7.85
C PRO A 73 14.46 24.81 8.00
N LYS A 74 14.05 25.65 7.04
CA LYS A 74 14.29 27.10 7.06
C LYS A 74 13.43 27.83 8.09
N ASP A 75 12.25 27.31 8.37
CA ASP A 75 11.31 27.88 9.35
C ASP A 75 11.73 27.50 10.78
N LEU A 76 12.16 26.25 10.97
CA LEU A 76 12.77 25.75 12.22
C LEU A 76 14.02 26.52 12.60
N ALA A 77 14.91 26.81 11.66
CA ALA A 77 16.14 27.56 11.92
C ALA A 77 15.88 29.02 12.33
N LYS A 78 14.74 29.61 11.90
CA LYS A 78 14.38 30.99 12.21
C LYS A 78 13.56 31.14 13.49
N ASN A 79 12.72 30.15 13.78
CA ASN A 79 11.76 30.19 14.88
C ASN A 79 12.12 29.17 15.99
N HIS A 80 13.38 28.75 16.06
CA HIS A 80 13.87 27.73 16.99
C HIS A 80 13.38 27.97 18.43
N ASP A 81 13.53 29.20 18.93
CA ASP A 81 13.14 29.57 20.29
C ASP A 81 11.65 29.38 20.60
N LYS A 82 10.78 29.54 19.59
CA LYS A 82 9.32 29.41 19.73
C LYS A 82 8.86 27.96 19.90
N TYR A 83 9.68 26.99 19.48
CA TYR A 83 9.34 25.56 19.53
C TYR A 83 10.06 24.80 20.65
N THR A 84 11.01 25.43 21.34
CA THR A 84 11.79 24.80 22.43
C THR A 84 11.28 25.08 23.85
N TRP A 85 10.32 26.00 24.05
CA TRP A 85 9.93 26.47 25.39
C TRP A 85 8.42 26.62 25.63
N GLU A 86 7.61 25.65 25.19
CA GLU A 86 6.31 25.33 25.79
C GLU A 86 6.12 23.81 25.91
#